data_AF-A0A8T7GIK0-F1
#
_entry.id   AF-A0A8T7GIK0-F1
#
_cell.length_a   1.000
_cell.length_b   1.000
_cell.length_c   1.000
_cell.angle_alpha   90.00
_cell.angle_beta   90.00
_cell.angle_gamma   90.00
#
_symmetry.space_group_name_H-M   'P 1'
#
loop_
_entity.id
_entity.type
_entity.pdbx_description
1 polymer ?
#
loop_
_entity_poly.entity_id
_entity_poly.type
_entity_poly.pdbx_seq_one_letter_code
_entity_poly.pdbx_strand_id
1 'polypeptide(L)'
;MGDYEVQSRSAGEVTSWSEISNRVRLLPWWLSYNRGANYESFLKDNIIELGHKVGFQDRWLKNILRHAVSEFSKKGLGADYYGYHNIDHELEAAFFTLFAASSQPKNIFSSRELCYLFVAALFHDYDPSKEFDKPNEDAIEKVIRSDQKIAKFIDDVGLDINLVISLIYRTAYPFKGEIAENALARMNQLFTDAKIPKSDLQTRKRYIDLGWFLSVAERVAGYALGDFERAVDLARRNAHALSWHPSVINRNSVKYFAMLREEKEMLDWVLQGISEKHRQNFENNIRYFEEAWQKEQNTKTPDLKLALTVEKVSENSSTVDEILQLYRESPILFKVDEDVFKKTLFDKDSILIVLRLDSEDRTIIGYAKGGPVEKYKLRPGTSDPNIGKANTAYLEGIGIHHAYWGEKGGHDLRLAFLDQAGKLGYKFVTGYAHRDVISQRIKKGEQIETVRKYDPDNLDYYRMILG
;
A
#
# COMPACT_ATOMS: atom_id res chain seq x y z
N MET A 1 -30.34 14.58 -2.44
CA MET A 1 -30.41 15.87 -3.16
C MET A 1 -29.55 16.87 -2.41
N GLY A 2 -28.50 17.31 -3.07
CA GLY A 2 -27.35 18.02 -2.53
C GLY A 2 -26.26 17.89 -3.57
N ASP A 3 -26.37 18.71 -4.62
CA ASP A 3 -25.57 18.66 -5.83
C ASP A 3 -24.09 18.94 -5.50
N TYR A 4 -23.26 17.92 -5.63
CA TYR A 4 -21.81 18.09 -5.77
C TYR A 4 -21.51 18.17 -7.26
N GLU A 5 -21.31 19.40 -7.72
CA GLU A 5 -20.83 19.73 -9.05
C GLU A 5 -19.42 19.13 -9.23
N VAL A 6 -19.34 18.00 -9.94
CA VAL A 6 -18.08 17.34 -10.29
C VAL A 6 -17.41 18.18 -11.39
N GLN A 7 -16.45 19.03 -11.00
CA GLN A 7 -15.50 19.57 -11.96
C GLN A 7 -14.61 18.42 -12.47
N SER A 8 -14.91 17.94 -13.68
CA SER A 8 -14.05 17.04 -14.43
C SER A 8 -12.68 17.72 -14.64
N ARG A 9 -11.63 17.21 -13.98
CA ARG A 9 -10.26 17.60 -14.31
C ARG A 9 -9.84 16.89 -15.59
N SER A 10 -9.40 17.65 -16.56
CA SER A 10 -8.74 17.15 -17.76
C SER A 10 -7.55 16.29 -17.36
N ALA A 11 -7.56 15.02 -17.77
CA ALA A 11 -6.42 14.12 -17.70
C ALA A 11 -5.20 14.84 -18.30
N GLY A 12 -4.17 15.08 -17.48
CA GLY A 12 -2.91 15.60 -17.97
C GLY A 12 -2.27 14.53 -18.86
N GLU A 13 -2.07 14.84 -20.13
CA GLU A 13 -1.32 13.98 -21.05
C GLU A 13 0.05 13.64 -20.43
N VAL A 14 0.24 12.37 -20.08
CA VAL A 14 1.55 11.82 -19.76
C VAL A 14 2.37 11.87 -21.04
N THR A 15 3.16 12.93 -21.21
CA THR A 15 3.98 13.14 -22.41
C THR A 15 4.98 11.99 -22.60
N SER A 16 5.22 11.58 -23.85
CA SER A 16 6.22 10.54 -24.22
C SER A 16 7.59 10.69 -23.53
N TRP A 17 7.99 11.92 -23.19
CA TRP A 17 9.24 12.22 -22.48
C TRP A 17 9.27 11.72 -21.02
N SER A 18 8.16 11.75 -20.29
CA SER A 18 8.11 11.28 -18.90
C SER A 18 8.26 9.75 -18.83
N GLU A 19 7.67 9.02 -19.77
CA GLU A 19 7.82 7.57 -19.87
C GLU A 19 9.25 7.15 -20.22
N ILE A 20 9.89 7.85 -21.17
CA ILE A 20 11.28 7.60 -21.55
C ILE A 20 12.21 7.87 -20.35
N SER A 21 11.99 9.00 -19.66
CA SER A 21 12.71 9.34 -18.43
C SER A 21 12.54 8.25 -17.35
N ASN A 22 11.31 7.76 -17.14
CA ASN A 22 11.04 6.67 -16.20
C ASN A 22 11.74 5.37 -16.60
N ARG A 23 11.77 5.00 -17.89
CA ARG A 23 12.47 3.79 -18.35
C ARG A 23 13.97 3.85 -18.10
N VAL A 24 14.61 4.99 -18.37
CA VAL A 24 16.05 5.18 -18.09
C VAL A 24 16.30 5.15 -16.58
N ARG A 25 15.46 5.84 -15.79
CA ARG A 25 15.53 5.88 -14.33
C ARG A 25 15.41 4.49 -13.70
N LEU A 26 14.52 3.65 -14.23
CA LEU A 26 14.25 2.31 -13.70
C LEU A 26 15.21 1.23 -14.23
N LEU A 27 16.22 1.58 -15.04
CA LEU A 27 17.19 0.61 -15.56
C LEU A 27 17.87 -0.21 -14.45
N PRO A 28 18.36 0.37 -13.32
CA PRO A 28 18.95 -0.40 -12.23
C PRO A 28 17.95 -1.36 -11.58
N TRP A 29 16.71 -0.92 -11.39
CA TRP A 29 15.64 -1.75 -10.84
C TRP A 29 15.31 -2.92 -11.79
N TRP A 30 15.22 -2.67 -13.10
CA TRP A 30 15.02 -3.72 -14.11
C TRP A 30 16.15 -4.75 -14.14
N LEU A 31 17.40 -4.33 -13.92
CA LEU A 31 18.52 -5.25 -13.79
C LEU A 31 18.40 -6.11 -12.53
N SER A 32 17.99 -5.52 -11.40
CA SER A 32 17.72 -6.24 -10.16
C SER A 32 16.59 -7.26 -10.32
N TYR A 33 15.47 -6.81 -10.90
CA TYR A 33 14.28 -7.62 -11.18
C TYR A 33 14.59 -8.84 -12.06
N ASN A 34 15.35 -8.65 -13.13
CA ASN A 34 15.73 -9.76 -14.02
C ASN A 34 16.78 -10.70 -13.41
N ARG A 35 17.53 -10.26 -12.38
CA ARG A 35 18.53 -11.07 -11.67
C ARG A 35 17.98 -11.83 -10.47
N GLY A 36 16.71 -11.63 -10.10
CA GLY A 36 16.14 -12.29 -8.93
C GLY A 36 16.47 -11.62 -7.59
N ALA A 37 16.81 -10.33 -7.59
CA ALA A 37 17.34 -9.64 -6.42
C ALA A 37 16.33 -8.73 -5.69
N ASN A 38 15.06 -8.68 -6.13
CA ASN A 38 13.99 -7.92 -5.48
C ASN A 38 12.72 -8.77 -5.23
N TYR A 39 11.81 -8.24 -4.41
CA TYR A 39 10.61 -8.95 -3.98
C TYR A 39 9.68 -9.32 -5.15
N GLU A 40 9.55 -8.42 -6.13
CA GLU A 40 8.77 -8.61 -7.35
C GLU A 40 9.31 -9.76 -8.19
N SER A 41 10.65 -9.92 -8.23
CA SER A 41 11.28 -11.04 -8.93
C SER A 41 11.01 -12.37 -8.24
N PHE A 42 11.01 -12.40 -6.90
CA PHE A 42 10.62 -13.58 -6.12
C PHE A 42 9.17 -13.98 -6.41
N LEU A 43 8.22 -13.04 -6.38
CA LEU A 43 6.82 -13.33 -6.72
C LEU A 43 6.68 -13.85 -8.16
N LYS A 44 7.31 -13.16 -9.12
CA LYS A 44 7.31 -13.56 -10.54
C LYS A 44 7.85 -14.98 -10.72
N ASP A 45 8.96 -15.34 -10.08
CA ASP A 45 9.54 -16.69 -10.19
C ASP A 45 8.63 -17.76 -9.57
N ASN A 46 7.99 -17.48 -8.43
CA ASN A 46 7.01 -18.39 -7.83
C ASN A 46 5.74 -18.55 -8.69
N ILE A 47 5.25 -17.48 -9.31
CA ILE A 47 4.14 -17.54 -10.28
C ILE A 47 4.52 -18.42 -11.47
N ILE A 48 5.74 -18.25 -12.01
CA ILE A 48 6.22 -19.06 -13.13
C ILE A 48 6.27 -20.55 -12.74
N GLU A 49 6.80 -20.86 -11.56
CA GLU A 49 6.85 -22.23 -11.06
C GLU A 49 5.45 -22.85 -10.90
N LEU A 50 4.52 -22.14 -10.27
CA LEU A 50 3.13 -22.60 -10.12
C LEU A 50 2.44 -22.74 -11.47
N GLY A 51 2.60 -21.77 -12.36
CA GLY A 51 2.07 -21.79 -13.71
C GLY A 51 2.50 -23.03 -14.48
N HIS A 52 3.78 -23.41 -14.39
CA HIS A 52 4.26 -24.65 -15.00
C HIS A 52 3.63 -25.90 -14.39
N LYS A 53 3.47 -25.95 -13.07
CA LYS A 53 2.82 -27.09 -12.38
C LYS A 53 1.37 -27.29 -12.83
N VAL A 54 0.65 -26.21 -13.14
CA VAL A 54 -0.75 -26.27 -13.61
C VAL A 54 -0.90 -26.31 -15.14
N GLY A 55 0.22 -26.29 -15.88
CA GLY A 55 0.26 -26.49 -17.32
C GLY A 55 0.20 -25.21 -18.18
N PHE A 56 0.52 -24.03 -17.62
CA PHE A 56 0.62 -22.80 -18.41
C PHE A 56 1.84 -22.84 -19.34
N GLN A 57 1.68 -22.27 -20.53
CA GLN A 57 2.77 -22.17 -21.51
C GLN A 57 3.84 -21.17 -21.03
N ASP A 58 5.09 -21.62 -20.86
CA ASP A 58 6.22 -20.83 -20.34
C ASP A 58 6.39 -19.47 -21.05
N ARG A 59 6.40 -19.47 -22.39
CA ARG A 59 6.60 -18.25 -23.18
C ARG A 59 5.46 -17.25 -22.98
N TRP A 60 4.22 -17.73 -22.91
CA TRP A 60 3.05 -16.88 -22.68
C TRP A 60 3.10 -16.27 -21.27
N LEU A 61 3.34 -17.10 -20.26
CA LEU A 61 3.39 -16.70 -18.85
C LEU A 61 4.48 -15.66 -18.57
N LYS A 62 5.68 -15.85 -19.11
CA LYS A 62 6.77 -14.86 -19.00
C LYS A 62 6.45 -13.54 -19.68
N ASN A 63 5.73 -13.58 -20.81
CA ASN A 63 5.42 -12.38 -21.58
C ASN A 63 4.30 -11.54 -20.95
N ILE A 64 3.24 -12.18 -20.44
CA ILE A 64 2.13 -11.48 -19.77
C ILE A 64 2.61 -10.82 -18.48
N LEU A 65 3.42 -11.50 -17.66
CA LEU A 65 4.03 -10.93 -16.46
C LEU A 65 4.97 -9.77 -16.79
N ARG A 66 5.83 -9.93 -17.80
CA ARG A 66 6.72 -8.84 -18.24
C ARG A 66 5.92 -7.63 -18.69
N HIS A 67 4.81 -7.82 -19.41
CA HIS A 67 3.95 -6.72 -19.84
C HIS A 67 3.36 -5.97 -18.66
N ALA A 68 2.70 -6.67 -17.73
CA ALA A 68 2.11 -6.08 -16.53
C ALA A 68 3.15 -5.25 -15.75
N VAL A 69 4.29 -5.87 -15.42
CA VAL A 69 5.38 -5.20 -14.70
C VAL A 69 5.91 -3.98 -15.47
N SER A 70 5.99 -4.07 -16.78
CA SER A 70 6.49 -2.98 -17.63
C SER A 70 5.57 -1.78 -17.68
N GLU A 71 4.27 -1.99 -17.76
CA GLU A 71 3.30 -0.90 -17.81
C GLU A 71 3.16 -0.18 -16.47
N PHE A 72 3.11 -0.93 -15.36
CA PHE A 72 3.17 -0.33 -14.01
C PHE A 72 4.44 0.49 -13.82
N SER A 73 5.60 -0.07 -14.17
CA SER A 73 6.90 0.58 -14.02
C SER A 73 6.99 1.91 -14.80
N LYS A 74 6.63 1.92 -16.08
CA LYS A 74 6.75 3.12 -16.95
C LYS A 74 5.92 4.29 -16.45
N LYS A 75 4.81 4.00 -15.79
CA LYS A 75 3.90 5.01 -15.25
C LYS A 75 4.18 5.37 -13.79
N GLY A 76 5.29 4.88 -13.24
CA GLY A 76 5.74 5.24 -11.89
C GLY A 76 5.02 4.48 -10.78
N LEU A 77 4.31 3.39 -11.11
CA LEU A 77 3.53 2.54 -10.20
C LEU A 77 4.29 1.26 -9.79
N GLY A 78 5.60 1.25 -10.06
CA GLY A 78 6.53 0.19 -9.61
C GLY A 78 7.07 0.47 -8.21
N ALA A 79 8.33 0.13 -7.95
CA ALA A 79 8.94 0.20 -6.62
C ALA A 79 8.98 1.59 -5.94
N ASP A 80 8.82 2.68 -6.70
CA ASP A 80 8.83 4.05 -6.15
C ASP A 80 7.44 4.58 -5.76
N TYR A 81 6.39 3.78 -5.98
CA TYR A 81 5.00 4.11 -5.67
C TYR A 81 4.66 3.71 -4.24
N TYR A 82 4.16 4.66 -3.45
CA TYR A 82 3.82 4.41 -2.04
C TYR A 82 2.42 3.81 -1.89
N GLY A 83 1.52 4.11 -2.83
CA GLY A 83 0.15 3.63 -2.80
C GLY A 83 0.03 2.10 -2.77
N TYR A 84 -1.07 1.62 -2.20
CA TYR A 84 -1.34 0.19 -2.01
C TYR A 84 -1.43 -0.57 -3.34
N HIS A 85 -2.13 0.01 -4.32
CA HIS A 85 -2.39 -0.62 -5.62
C HIS A 85 -1.19 -0.47 -6.56
N ASN A 86 -0.10 -1.15 -6.23
CA ASN A 86 1.18 -1.15 -6.95
C ASN A 86 1.46 -2.53 -7.60
N ILE A 87 2.60 -2.66 -8.27
CA ILE A 87 2.97 -3.93 -8.91
C ILE A 87 3.20 -5.08 -7.91
N ASP A 88 3.59 -4.80 -6.66
CA ASP A 88 3.72 -5.83 -5.62
C ASP A 88 2.35 -6.45 -5.34
N HIS A 89 1.33 -5.61 -5.12
CA HIS A 89 -0.04 -6.05 -4.86
C HIS A 89 -0.60 -6.92 -6.00
N GLU A 90 -0.41 -6.51 -7.26
CA GLU A 90 -0.89 -7.32 -8.40
C GLU A 90 -0.19 -8.68 -8.50
N LEU A 91 1.12 -8.72 -8.26
CA LEU A 91 1.88 -9.97 -8.27
C LEU A 91 1.53 -10.84 -7.06
N GLU A 92 1.26 -10.26 -5.89
CA GLU A 92 0.78 -10.97 -4.70
C GLU A 92 -0.61 -11.56 -4.91
N ALA A 93 -1.54 -10.77 -5.45
CA ALA A 93 -2.90 -11.21 -5.79
C ALA A 93 -2.84 -12.37 -6.80
N ALA A 94 -2.06 -12.22 -7.88
CA ALA A 94 -1.89 -13.25 -8.89
C ALA A 94 -1.24 -14.52 -8.34
N PHE A 95 -0.14 -14.38 -7.57
CA PHE A 95 0.55 -15.49 -6.93
C PHE A 95 -0.37 -16.23 -5.97
N PHE A 96 -0.96 -15.51 -5.01
CA PHE A 96 -1.70 -16.11 -3.91
C PHE A 96 -3.01 -16.75 -4.41
N THR A 97 -3.71 -16.12 -5.35
CA THR A 97 -4.91 -16.70 -5.96
C THR A 97 -4.56 -17.99 -6.69
N LEU A 98 -3.49 -17.99 -7.52
CA LEU A 98 -3.06 -19.20 -8.22
C LEU A 98 -2.59 -20.27 -7.24
N PHE A 99 -1.86 -19.91 -6.20
CA PHE A 99 -1.39 -20.81 -5.15
C PHE A 99 -2.57 -21.47 -4.42
N ALA A 100 -3.50 -20.67 -3.89
CA ALA A 100 -4.67 -21.15 -3.16
C ALA A 100 -5.60 -22.00 -4.03
N ALA A 101 -5.78 -21.66 -5.30
CA ALA A 101 -6.63 -22.41 -6.22
C ALA A 101 -5.96 -23.72 -6.68
N SER A 102 -4.68 -23.68 -7.06
CA SER A 102 -3.96 -24.85 -7.60
C SER A 102 -3.67 -25.94 -6.58
N SER A 103 -3.67 -25.57 -5.28
CA SER A 103 -3.39 -26.49 -4.18
C SER A 103 -4.66 -27.10 -3.58
N GLN A 104 -5.84 -26.79 -4.13
CA GLN A 104 -7.09 -27.49 -3.81
C GLN A 104 -7.06 -28.97 -4.26
N PRO A 105 -7.95 -29.82 -3.71
CA PRO A 105 -8.15 -31.18 -4.22
C PRO A 105 -8.35 -31.21 -5.74
N LYS A 106 -7.87 -32.29 -6.37
CA LYS A 106 -8.00 -32.48 -7.83
C LYS A 106 -9.49 -32.36 -8.23
N ASN A 107 -9.73 -31.67 -9.35
CA ASN A 107 -11.04 -31.41 -9.98
C ASN A 107 -11.89 -30.27 -9.36
N ILE A 108 -11.42 -29.58 -8.30
CA ILE A 108 -12.13 -28.38 -7.82
C ILE A 108 -12.03 -27.24 -8.82
N PHE A 109 -10.85 -27.04 -9.42
CA PHE A 109 -10.62 -26.08 -10.50
C PHE A 109 -10.03 -26.80 -11.71
N SER A 110 -10.59 -26.51 -12.89
CA SER A 110 -9.98 -26.93 -14.16
C SER A 110 -8.78 -26.04 -14.50
N SER A 111 -7.86 -26.53 -15.35
CA SER A 111 -6.73 -25.72 -15.84
C SER A 111 -7.18 -24.41 -16.51
N ARG A 112 -8.35 -24.43 -17.16
CA ARG A 112 -8.93 -23.23 -17.78
C ARG A 112 -9.40 -22.21 -16.74
N GLU A 113 -10.03 -22.66 -15.65
CA GLU A 113 -10.46 -21.79 -14.56
C GLU A 113 -9.27 -21.22 -13.78
N LEU A 114 -8.21 -22.01 -13.58
CA LEU A 114 -6.95 -21.50 -13.02
C LEU A 114 -6.35 -20.40 -13.91
N CYS A 115 -6.45 -20.53 -15.23
CA CYS A 115 -6.00 -19.50 -16.17
C CYS A 115 -6.87 -18.23 -16.07
N TYR A 116 -8.19 -18.37 -16.00
CA TYR A 116 -9.08 -17.22 -15.75
C TYR A 116 -8.77 -16.51 -14.43
N LEU A 117 -8.61 -17.26 -13.34
CA LEU A 117 -8.26 -16.71 -12.03
C LEU A 117 -6.92 -15.98 -12.08
N PHE A 118 -5.89 -16.57 -12.68
CA PHE A 118 -4.58 -15.95 -12.81
C PHE A 118 -4.63 -14.64 -13.59
N VAL A 119 -5.27 -14.63 -14.77
CA VAL A 119 -5.34 -13.44 -15.61
C VAL A 119 -6.20 -12.35 -14.96
N ALA A 120 -7.34 -12.71 -14.36
CA ALA A 120 -8.17 -11.76 -13.64
C ALA A 120 -7.43 -11.17 -12.43
N ALA A 121 -6.74 -11.99 -11.63
CA ALA A 121 -5.97 -11.54 -10.48
C ALA A 121 -4.83 -10.58 -10.86
N LEU A 122 -4.11 -10.87 -11.95
CA LEU A 122 -3.00 -10.02 -12.42
C LEU A 122 -3.45 -8.65 -12.92
N PHE A 123 -4.74 -8.52 -13.29
CA PHE A 123 -5.28 -7.31 -13.89
C PHE A 123 -6.45 -6.69 -13.12
N HIS A 124 -6.78 -7.19 -11.93
CA HIS A 124 -7.99 -6.76 -11.21
C HIS A 124 -7.92 -5.30 -10.75
N ASP A 125 -6.73 -4.78 -10.48
CA ASP A 125 -6.47 -3.39 -10.09
C ASP A 125 -5.62 -2.65 -11.15
N TYR A 126 -5.61 -3.17 -12.39
CA TYR A 126 -4.83 -2.65 -13.52
C TYR A 126 -5.42 -1.34 -14.04
N ASP A 127 -5.24 -0.29 -13.25
CA ASP A 127 -5.45 1.10 -13.62
C ASP A 127 -4.09 1.80 -13.70
N PRO A 128 -3.43 1.73 -14.86
CA PRO A 128 -2.15 2.37 -15.06
C PRO A 128 -2.31 3.89 -15.23
N SER A 129 -3.53 4.43 -15.36
CA SER A 129 -3.78 5.88 -15.41
C SER A 129 -3.86 6.51 -14.01
N LYS A 130 -4.28 5.72 -13.00
CA LYS A 130 -4.46 6.15 -11.61
C LYS A 130 -5.17 7.50 -11.48
N GLU A 131 -6.28 7.65 -12.18
CA GLU A 131 -7.15 8.82 -11.97
C GLU A 131 -7.65 8.86 -10.50
N PHE A 132 -7.74 7.69 -9.86
CA PHE A 132 -8.05 7.49 -8.46
C PHE A 132 -7.06 6.51 -7.82
N ASP A 133 -6.82 6.62 -6.50
CA ASP A 133 -5.89 5.71 -5.80
C ASP A 133 -6.46 4.28 -5.75
N LYS A 134 -7.77 4.15 -5.45
CA LYS A 134 -8.52 2.91 -5.61
C LYS A 134 -9.06 2.81 -7.05
N PRO A 135 -8.70 1.76 -7.81
CA PRO A 135 -9.24 1.52 -9.15
C PRO A 135 -10.77 1.35 -9.14
N ASN A 136 -11.40 1.75 -10.23
CA ASN A 136 -12.81 1.50 -10.50
C ASN A 136 -12.92 0.44 -11.61
N GLU A 137 -13.84 -0.52 -11.45
CA GLU A 137 -13.97 -1.68 -12.34
C GLU A 137 -14.29 -1.26 -13.80
N ASP A 138 -15.01 -0.16 -14.01
CA ASP A 138 -15.28 0.39 -15.35
C ASP A 138 -14.01 0.94 -16.02
N ALA A 139 -13.14 1.58 -15.23
CA ALA A 139 -11.85 2.07 -15.71
C ALA A 139 -10.93 0.90 -16.09
N ILE A 140 -10.89 -0.14 -15.25
CA ILE A 140 -10.12 -1.36 -15.48
C ILE A 140 -10.63 -2.08 -16.74
N GLU A 141 -11.95 -2.26 -16.89
CA GLU A 141 -12.55 -2.83 -18.09
C GLU A 141 -12.11 -2.06 -19.35
N LYS A 142 -12.18 -0.73 -19.32
CA LYS A 142 -11.76 0.11 -20.45
C LYS A 142 -10.29 -0.10 -20.79
N VAL A 143 -9.42 -0.16 -19.78
CA VAL A 143 -7.98 -0.37 -19.98
C VAL A 143 -7.72 -1.74 -20.59
N ILE A 144 -8.25 -2.81 -20.00
CA ILE A 144 -8.06 -4.20 -20.45
C ILE A 144 -8.52 -4.37 -21.91
N ARG A 145 -9.65 -3.75 -22.29
CA ARG A 145 -10.14 -3.79 -23.68
C ARG A 145 -9.32 -2.96 -24.65
N SER A 146 -8.73 -1.85 -24.19
CA SER A 146 -7.95 -0.95 -25.04
C SER A 146 -6.51 -1.43 -25.26
N ASP A 147 -5.94 -2.20 -24.32
CA ASP A 147 -4.59 -2.73 -24.44
C ASP A 147 -4.58 -3.97 -25.34
N GLN A 148 -4.13 -3.76 -26.59
CA GLN A 148 -4.05 -4.81 -27.61
C GLN A 148 -3.18 -6.01 -27.18
N LYS A 149 -2.18 -5.80 -26.31
CA LYS A 149 -1.35 -6.91 -25.83
C LYS A 149 -2.09 -7.74 -24.80
N ILE A 150 -2.82 -7.09 -23.87
CA ILE A 150 -3.65 -7.82 -22.89
C ILE A 150 -4.72 -8.63 -23.63
N ALA A 151 -5.45 -8.02 -24.56
CA ALA A 151 -6.43 -8.73 -25.39
C ALA A 151 -5.79 -9.92 -26.10
N LYS A 152 -4.62 -9.73 -26.73
CA LYS A 152 -3.89 -10.81 -27.38
C LYS A 152 -3.46 -11.92 -26.41
N PHE A 153 -3.00 -11.59 -25.20
CA PHE A 153 -2.62 -12.59 -24.22
C PHE A 153 -3.81 -13.44 -23.78
N ILE A 154 -4.99 -12.84 -23.63
CA ILE A 154 -6.24 -13.54 -23.31
C ILE A 154 -6.64 -14.48 -24.46
N ASP A 155 -6.59 -13.98 -25.69
CA ASP A 155 -6.96 -14.75 -26.89
C ASP A 155 -5.97 -15.90 -27.18
N ASP A 156 -4.67 -15.69 -26.99
CA ASP A 156 -3.61 -16.67 -27.29
C ASP A 156 -3.77 -17.96 -26.44
N VAL A 157 -4.44 -17.91 -25.28
CA VAL A 157 -4.79 -19.07 -24.45
C VAL A 157 -6.27 -19.46 -24.52
N GLY A 158 -7.01 -18.86 -25.45
CA GLY A 158 -8.41 -19.18 -25.74
C GLY A 158 -9.39 -18.81 -24.63
N LEU A 159 -9.06 -17.83 -23.78
CA LEU A 159 -9.97 -17.29 -22.78
C LEU A 159 -10.92 -16.26 -23.42
N ASP A 160 -12.09 -16.07 -22.81
CA ASP A 160 -13.02 -14.99 -23.19
C ASP A 160 -12.76 -13.77 -22.32
N ILE A 161 -12.43 -12.63 -22.94
CA ILE A 161 -12.16 -11.37 -22.23
C ILE A 161 -13.33 -10.90 -21.36
N ASN A 162 -14.58 -11.17 -21.76
CA ASN A 162 -15.74 -10.79 -20.97
C ASN A 162 -15.84 -11.61 -19.68
N LEU A 163 -15.40 -12.87 -19.72
CA LEU A 163 -15.35 -13.72 -18.53
C LEU A 163 -14.21 -13.30 -17.60
N VAL A 164 -13.04 -12.92 -18.13
CA VAL A 164 -11.97 -12.30 -17.33
C VAL A 164 -12.50 -11.05 -16.63
N ILE A 165 -13.13 -10.13 -17.36
CA ILE A 165 -13.67 -8.88 -16.81
C ILE A 165 -14.79 -9.16 -15.80
N SER A 166 -15.62 -10.20 -16.01
CA SER A 166 -16.67 -10.56 -15.04
C SER A 166 -16.10 -10.98 -13.68
N LEU A 167 -14.94 -11.64 -13.64
CA LEU A 167 -14.25 -11.99 -12.39
C LEU A 167 -13.78 -10.72 -11.67
N ILE A 168 -13.28 -9.72 -12.42
CA ILE A 168 -12.85 -8.43 -11.88
C ILE A 168 -14.03 -7.65 -11.31
N TYR A 169 -15.18 -7.57 -11.98
CA TYR A 169 -16.37 -6.93 -11.39
C TYR A 169 -16.80 -7.55 -10.07
N ARG A 170 -16.53 -8.84 -9.86
CA ARG A 170 -16.84 -9.52 -8.61
C ARG A 170 -15.89 -9.15 -7.47
N THR A 171 -14.73 -8.55 -7.73
CA THR A 171 -13.79 -8.06 -6.72
C THR A 171 -14.19 -6.71 -6.14
N ALA A 172 -15.22 -6.05 -6.68
CA ALA A 172 -15.75 -4.81 -6.15
C ALA A 172 -16.06 -4.93 -4.64
N TYR A 173 -15.45 -4.05 -3.83
CA TYR A 173 -15.52 -4.15 -2.38
C TYR A 173 -15.99 -2.84 -1.72
N PRO A 174 -16.93 -2.90 -0.74
CA PRO A 174 -17.64 -4.10 -0.29
C PRO A 174 -18.68 -4.57 -1.33
N PHE A 175 -18.75 -5.88 -1.58
CA PHE A 175 -19.72 -6.48 -2.51
C PHE A 175 -21.11 -6.58 -1.88
N LYS A 176 -21.73 -5.43 -1.58
CA LYS A 176 -23.07 -5.32 -0.95
C LYS A 176 -23.82 -4.10 -1.49
N GLY A 177 -25.15 -4.12 -1.37
CA GLY A 177 -26.03 -3.01 -1.77
C GLY A 177 -25.85 -2.64 -3.25
N GLU A 178 -25.89 -1.35 -3.54
CA GLU A 178 -25.79 -0.80 -4.91
C GLU A 178 -24.52 -1.25 -5.65
N ILE A 179 -23.39 -1.40 -4.95
CA ILE A 179 -22.13 -1.88 -5.55
C ILE A 179 -22.32 -3.31 -6.09
N ALA A 180 -22.90 -4.21 -5.30
CA ALA A 180 -23.16 -5.59 -5.73
C ALA A 180 -24.21 -5.65 -6.85
N GLU A 181 -25.27 -4.84 -6.77
CA GLU A 181 -26.31 -4.78 -7.79
C GLU A 181 -25.74 -4.35 -9.14
N ASN A 182 -24.95 -3.27 -9.16
CA ASN A 182 -24.30 -2.76 -10.37
C ASN A 182 -23.30 -3.76 -10.95
N ALA A 183 -22.44 -4.34 -10.11
CA ALA A 183 -21.49 -5.35 -10.53
C ALA A 183 -22.19 -6.60 -11.09
N LEU A 184 -23.22 -7.12 -10.43
CA LEU A 184 -23.99 -8.27 -10.90
C LEU A 184 -24.73 -7.97 -12.21
N ALA A 185 -25.27 -6.76 -12.38
CA ALA A 185 -25.90 -6.36 -13.63
C ALA A 185 -24.88 -6.37 -14.78
N ARG A 186 -23.68 -5.81 -14.56
CA ARG A 186 -22.62 -5.80 -15.56
C ARG A 186 -22.08 -7.20 -15.86
N MET A 187 -21.83 -8.02 -14.84
CA MET A 187 -21.44 -9.42 -15.00
C MET A 187 -22.47 -10.21 -15.83
N ASN A 188 -23.77 -10.01 -15.59
CA ASN A 188 -24.81 -10.69 -16.36
C ASN A 188 -24.81 -10.33 -17.84
N GLN A 189 -24.50 -9.07 -18.17
CA GLN A 189 -24.31 -8.63 -19.54
C GLN A 189 -23.05 -9.28 -20.15
N LEU A 190 -21.92 -9.27 -19.43
CA LEU A 190 -20.67 -9.89 -19.86
C LEU A 190 -20.82 -11.40 -20.12
N PHE A 191 -21.60 -12.12 -19.30
CA PHE A 191 -21.93 -13.52 -19.56
C PHE A 191 -22.73 -13.71 -20.86
N THR A 192 -23.67 -12.82 -21.15
CA THR A 192 -24.42 -12.86 -22.41
C THR A 192 -23.51 -12.56 -23.60
N ASP A 193 -22.59 -11.61 -23.46
CA ASP A 193 -21.62 -11.26 -24.49
C ASP A 193 -20.66 -12.42 -24.78
N ALA A 194 -20.25 -13.15 -23.73
CA ALA A 194 -19.53 -14.43 -23.76
C ALA A 194 -20.36 -15.64 -24.23
N LYS A 195 -21.58 -15.40 -24.74
CA LYS A 195 -22.51 -16.40 -25.27
C LYS A 195 -22.99 -17.45 -24.26
N ILE A 196 -22.94 -17.16 -22.96
CA ILE A 196 -23.56 -17.99 -21.91
C ILE A 196 -25.06 -17.62 -21.83
N PRO A 197 -25.99 -18.56 -22.09
CA PRO A 197 -27.43 -18.28 -22.03
C PRO A 197 -27.86 -17.77 -20.65
N LYS A 198 -28.90 -16.93 -20.61
CA LYS A 198 -29.50 -16.48 -19.32
C LYS A 198 -30.07 -17.64 -18.50
N SER A 199 -30.47 -18.72 -19.17
CA SER A 199 -30.98 -19.94 -18.54
C SER A 199 -29.89 -20.84 -17.96
N ASP A 200 -28.62 -20.67 -18.37
CA ASP A 200 -27.50 -21.43 -17.83
C ASP A 200 -27.03 -20.81 -16.49
N LEU A 201 -27.86 -21.02 -15.47
CA LEU A 201 -27.62 -20.49 -14.13
C LEU A 201 -26.39 -21.14 -13.48
N GLN A 202 -26.08 -22.39 -13.83
CA GLN A 202 -24.96 -23.11 -13.24
C GLN A 202 -23.62 -22.53 -13.70
N THR A 203 -23.43 -22.32 -15.01
CA THR A 203 -22.19 -21.74 -15.54
C THR A 203 -22.03 -20.29 -15.08
N ARG A 204 -23.11 -19.50 -15.07
CA ARG A 204 -23.07 -18.11 -14.56
C ARG A 204 -22.68 -18.05 -13.09
N LYS A 205 -23.31 -18.89 -12.25
CA LYS A 205 -22.95 -18.99 -10.82
C LYS A 205 -21.49 -19.40 -10.66
N ARG A 206 -20.99 -20.33 -11.47
CA ARG A 206 -19.60 -20.77 -11.40
C ARG A 206 -18.61 -19.63 -11.61
N TYR A 207 -18.82 -18.75 -12.60
CA TYR A 207 -17.96 -17.58 -12.79
C TYR A 207 -18.11 -16.52 -11.70
N ILE A 208 -19.31 -16.36 -11.12
CA ILE A 208 -19.50 -15.54 -9.91
C ILE A 208 -18.69 -16.10 -8.73
N ASP A 209 -18.73 -17.41 -8.52
CA ASP A 209 -17.98 -18.07 -7.45
C ASP A 209 -16.46 -17.96 -7.67
N LEU A 210 -15.97 -18.04 -8.92
CA LEU A 210 -14.56 -17.79 -9.25
C LEU A 210 -14.13 -16.37 -8.92
N GLY A 211 -14.95 -15.38 -9.28
CA GLY A 211 -14.68 -13.98 -8.92
C GLY A 211 -14.73 -13.75 -7.40
N TRP A 212 -15.61 -14.46 -6.70
CA TRP A 212 -15.68 -14.40 -5.24
C TRP A 212 -14.44 -15.02 -4.59
N PHE A 213 -13.98 -16.17 -5.11
CA PHE A 213 -12.72 -16.78 -4.69
C PHE A 213 -11.55 -15.81 -4.86
N LEU A 214 -11.43 -15.17 -6.03
CA LEU A 214 -10.42 -14.14 -6.28
C LEU A 214 -10.50 -13.00 -5.26
N SER A 215 -11.69 -12.41 -5.06
CA SER A 215 -11.90 -11.31 -4.13
C SER A 215 -11.49 -11.64 -2.69
N VAL A 216 -11.71 -12.89 -2.24
CA VAL A 216 -11.28 -13.32 -0.90
C VAL A 216 -9.78 -13.63 -0.89
N ALA A 217 -9.26 -14.26 -1.94
CA ALA A 217 -7.85 -14.63 -2.03
C ALA A 217 -6.93 -13.40 -2.00
N GLU A 218 -7.21 -12.35 -2.77
CA GLU A 218 -6.40 -11.12 -2.75
C GLU A 218 -6.41 -10.44 -1.37
N ARG A 219 -7.59 -10.37 -0.73
CA ARG A 219 -7.77 -9.79 0.61
C ARG A 219 -7.06 -10.56 1.71
N VAL A 220 -6.86 -11.86 1.53
CA VAL A 220 -6.11 -12.72 2.45
C VAL A 220 -4.61 -12.66 2.16
N ALA A 221 -4.20 -12.53 0.89
CA ALA A 221 -2.82 -12.61 0.44
C ALA A 221 -1.88 -11.70 1.24
N GLY A 222 -2.21 -10.41 1.33
CA GLY A 222 -1.35 -9.43 1.99
C GLY A 222 -1.15 -9.69 3.50
N TYR A 223 -2.07 -10.40 4.15
CA TYR A 223 -1.99 -10.77 5.57
C TYR A 223 -1.50 -12.20 5.82
N ALA A 224 -1.38 -13.02 4.79
CA ALA A 224 -0.90 -14.40 4.89
C ALA A 224 0.55 -14.57 4.43
N LEU A 225 1.01 -13.73 3.48
CA LEU A 225 2.34 -13.84 2.86
C LEU A 225 3.50 -13.39 3.75
N GLY A 226 3.25 -12.59 4.78
CA GLY A 226 4.30 -12.14 5.70
C GLY A 226 3.87 -12.09 7.15
N ASP A 227 4.81 -11.64 7.97
CA ASP A 227 4.63 -11.45 9.41
C ASP A 227 3.84 -10.18 9.73
N PHE A 228 3.77 -9.86 11.02
CA PHE A 228 2.98 -8.73 11.49
C PHE A 228 3.54 -7.38 11.04
N GLU A 229 4.85 -7.24 10.87
CA GLU A 229 5.44 -5.99 10.37
C GLU A 229 4.94 -5.70 8.96
N ARG A 230 4.93 -6.72 8.09
CA ARG A 230 4.38 -6.60 6.74
C ARG A 230 2.88 -6.31 6.76
N ALA A 231 2.12 -6.99 7.61
CA ALA A 231 0.68 -6.80 7.75
C ALA A 231 0.33 -5.35 8.17
N VAL A 232 1.12 -4.77 9.07
CA VAL A 232 0.98 -3.39 9.50
C VAL A 232 1.33 -2.40 8.38
N ASP A 233 2.38 -2.66 7.60
CA ASP A 233 2.69 -1.84 6.41
C ASP A 233 1.54 -1.84 5.40
N LEU A 234 0.96 -3.01 5.15
CA LEU A 234 -0.21 -3.16 4.28
C LEU A 234 -1.42 -2.36 4.78
N ALA A 235 -1.74 -2.50 6.07
CA ALA A 235 -2.85 -1.77 6.68
C ALA A 235 -2.64 -0.25 6.62
N ARG A 236 -1.38 0.23 6.67
CA ARG A 236 -1.05 1.64 6.50
C ARG A 236 -1.24 2.13 5.08
N ARG A 237 -0.79 1.37 4.07
CA ARG A 237 -1.00 1.73 2.67
C ARG A 237 -2.49 1.73 2.31
N ASN A 238 -3.27 0.79 2.87
CA ASN A 238 -4.73 0.78 2.75
C ASN A 238 -5.37 1.98 3.47
N ALA A 239 -4.94 2.27 4.70
CA ALA A 239 -5.39 3.45 5.43
C ALA A 239 -5.09 4.74 4.65
N HIS A 240 -3.95 4.79 3.97
CA HIS A 240 -3.59 5.89 3.10
C HIS A 240 -4.57 6.04 1.93
N ALA A 241 -4.82 4.97 1.17
CA ALA A 241 -5.77 5.00 0.05
C ALA A 241 -7.20 5.38 0.47
N LEU A 242 -7.57 5.03 1.71
CA LEU A 242 -8.87 5.36 2.30
C LEU A 242 -8.87 6.64 3.13
N SER A 243 -7.77 7.39 3.15
CA SER A 243 -7.60 8.63 3.94
C SER A 243 -7.93 8.49 5.43
N TRP A 244 -7.64 7.32 6.02
CA TRP A 244 -7.79 7.06 7.43
C TRP A 244 -6.70 7.73 8.25
N HIS A 245 -7.07 8.26 9.42
CA HIS A 245 -6.10 8.75 10.39
C HIS A 245 -5.31 7.55 11.00
N PRO A 246 -3.99 7.67 11.25
CA PRO A 246 -3.21 6.56 11.82
C PRO A 246 -3.79 5.95 13.11
N SER A 247 -4.40 6.78 13.96
CA SER A 247 -5.04 6.35 15.22
C SER A 247 -6.29 5.49 15.07
N VAL A 248 -6.74 5.20 13.85
CA VAL A 248 -7.87 4.29 13.62
C VAL A 248 -7.46 3.04 12.86
N ILE A 249 -6.18 2.86 12.53
CA ILE A 249 -5.68 1.72 11.73
C ILE A 249 -6.02 0.42 12.45
N ASN A 250 -5.59 0.23 13.70
CA ASN A 250 -5.83 -1.03 14.42
C ASN A 250 -7.34 -1.33 14.56
N ARG A 251 -8.14 -0.34 14.96
CA ARG A 251 -9.61 -0.47 15.03
C ARG A 251 -10.22 -0.89 13.69
N ASN A 252 -9.82 -0.24 12.61
CA ASN A 252 -10.41 -0.47 11.31
C ASN A 252 -9.90 -1.79 10.69
N SER A 253 -8.67 -2.21 10.97
CA SER A 253 -8.15 -3.55 10.64
C SER A 253 -8.99 -4.64 11.33
N VAL A 254 -9.28 -4.50 12.63
CA VAL A 254 -10.15 -5.44 13.35
C VAL A 254 -11.54 -5.51 12.72
N LYS A 255 -12.14 -4.36 12.36
CA LYS A 255 -13.42 -4.32 11.64
C LYS A 255 -13.34 -4.99 10.26
N TYR A 256 -12.25 -4.77 9.54
CA TYR A 256 -12.00 -5.39 8.25
C TYR A 256 -11.98 -6.92 8.36
N PHE A 257 -11.25 -7.48 9.32
CA PHE A 257 -11.24 -8.92 9.54
C PHE A 257 -12.59 -9.47 10.00
N ALA A 258 -13.35 -8.71 10.80
CA ALA A 258 -14.71 -9.08 11.16
C ALA A 258 -15.62 -9.18 9.93
N MET A 259 -15.53 -8.24 9.00
CA MET A 259 -16.27 -8.29 7.73
C MET A 259 -15.83 -9.46 6.86
N LEU A 260 -14.53 -9.77 6.79
CA LEU A 260 -14.02 -10.92 6.03
C LEU A 260 -14.55 -12.25 6.58
N ARG A 261 -14.75 -12.36 7.91
CA ARG A 261 -15.37 -13.53 8.54
C ARG A 261 -16.86 -13.70 8.19
N GLU A 262 -17.55 -12.67 7.70
CA GLU A 262 -18.91 -12.82 7.18
C GLU A 262 -18.94 -13.61 5.86
N GLU A 263 -17.81 -13.70 5.15
CA GLU A 263 -17.62 -14.49 3.92
C GLU A 263 -17.00 -15.87 4.24
N LYS A 264 -17.36 -16.43 5.40
CA LYS A 264 -16.73 -17.63 5.98
C LYS A 264 -16.57 -18.79 5.00
N GLU A 265 -17.61 -19.10 4.22
CA GLU A 265 -17.58 -20.23 3.28
C GLU A 265 -16.40 -20.11 2.29
N MET A 266 -16.26 -18.93 1.67
CA MET A 266 -15.19 -18.69 0.70
C MET A 266 -13.84 -18.48 1.38
N LEU A 267 -13.82 -17.86 2.57
CA LEU A 267 -12.60 -17.74 3.38
C LEU A 267 -12.02 -19.11 3.75
N ASP A 268 -12.87 -20.03 4.22
CA ASP A 268 -12.46 -21.39 4.58
C ASP A 268 -11.91 -22.13 3.35
N TRP A 269 -12.53 -21.97 2.18
CA TRP A 269 -12.03 -22.53 0.92
C TRP A 269 -10.64 -21.99 0.54
N VAL A 270 -10.44 -20.67 0.59
CA VAL A 270 -9.14 -20.06 0.31
C VAL A 270 -8.07 -20.56 1.29
N LEU A 271 -8.38 -20.58 2.59
CA LEU A 271 -7.42 -21.01 3.64
C LEU A 271 -7.09 -22.51 3.57
N GLN A 272 -7.99 -23.36 3.10
CA GLN A 272 -7.71 -24.78 2.85
C GLN A 272 -6.69 -24.98 1.72
N GLY A 273 -6.65 -24.04 0.76
CA GLY A 273 -5.77 -24.09 -0.40
C GLY A 273 -4.34 -23.63 -0.15
N ILE A 274 -4.00 -23.10 1.03
CA ILE A 274 -2.66 -22.58 1.31
C ILE A 274 -1.89 -23.47 2.29
N SER A 275 -0.59 -23.23 2.46
CA SER A 275 0.20 -24.02 3.43
C SER A 275 -0.12 -23.64 4.87
N GLU A 276 0.20 -24.54 5.79
CA GLU A 276 0.01 -24.31 7.23
C GLU A 276 0.71 -23.03 7.73
N LYS A 277 1.93 -22.79 7.26
CA LYS A 277 2.66 -21.53 7.55
C LYS A 277 1.85 -20.27 7.19
N HIS A 278 1.22 -20.23 6.01
CA HIS A 278 0.48 -19.05 5.56
C HIS A 278 -0.84 -18.87 6.34
N ARG A 279 -1.51 -19.97 6.72
CA ARG A 279 -2.66 -19.93 7.64
C ARG A 279 -2.27 -19.35 9.00
N GLN A 280 -1.17 -19.84 9.58
CA GLN A 280 -0.68 -19.37 10.87
C GLN A 280 -0.29 -17.89 10.82
N ASN A 281 0.36 -17.44 9.75
CA ASN A 281 0.64 -16.01 9.54
C ASN A 281 -0.65 -15.18 9.57
N PHE A 282 -1.65 -15.59 8.79
CA PHE A 282 -2.94 -14.91 8.74
C PHE A 282 -3.63 -14.83 10.10
N GLU A 283 -3.73 -15.96 10.81
CA GLU A 283 -4.32 -16.02 12.16
C GLU A 283 -3.55 -15.18 13.18
N ASN A 284 -2.22 -15.27 13.18
CA ASN A 284 -1.36 -14.49 14.06
C ASN A 284 -1.52 -12.99 13.79
N ASN A 285 -1.55 -12.57 12.52
CA ASN A 285 -1.71 -11.17 12.15
C ASN A 285 -3.06 -10.62 12.62
N ILE A 286 -4.16 -11.38 12.46
CA ILE A 286 -5.47 -11.01 13.00
C ILE A 286 -5.39 -10.83 14.52
N ARG A 287 -4.82 -11.82 15.22
CA ARG A 287 -4.68 -11.78 16.69
C ARG A 287 -3.86 -10.57 17.14
N TYR A 288 -2.75 -10.26 16.46
CA TYR A 288 -1.91 -9.12 16.81
C TYR A 288 -2.60 -7.78 16.57
N PHE A 289 -3.43 -7.63 15.53
CA PHE A 289 -4.26 -6.43 15.37
C PHE A 289 -5.32 -6.30 16.48
N GLU A 290 -5.93 -7.42 16.90
CA GLU A 290 -6.87 -7.43 18.03
C GLU A 290 -6.17 -7.03 19.33
N GLU A 291 -5.00 -7.61 19.64
CA GLU A 291 -4.17 -7.27 20.80
C GLU A 291 -3.74 -5.79 20.79
N ALA A 292 -3.28 -5.29 19.63
CA ALA A 292 -2.89 -3.89 19.47
C ALA A 292 -4.07 -2.94 19.71
N TRP A 293 -5.26 -3.26 19.19
CA TRP A 293 -6.47 -2.47 19.42
C TRP A 293 -6.92 -2.52 20.90
N GLN A 294 -6.84 -3.68 21.56
CA GLN A 294 -7.12 -3.77 23.00
C GLN A 294 -6.15 -2.92 23.82
N LYS A 295 -4.86 -2.95 23.48
CA LYS A 295 -3.84 -2.13 24.13
C LYS A 295 -4.12 -0.64 23.95
N GLU A 296 -4.50 -0.19 22.75
CA GLU A 296 -4.94 1.20 22.51
C GLU A 296 -6.15 1.59 23.38
N GLN A 297 -7.14 0.71 23.54
CA GLN A 297 -8.30 0.98 24.39
C GLN A 297 -7.93 1.10 25.87
N ASN A 298 -7.01 0.25 26.35
CA ASN A 298 -6.54 0.29 27.74
C ASN A 298 -5.61 1.47 28.05
N THR A 299 -4.97 2.05 27.02
CA THR A 299 -4.01 3.16 27.16
C THR A 299 -4.70 4.54 27.12
N LYS A 300 -5.99 4.62 26.75
CA LYS A 300 -6.80 5.85 26.82
C LYS A 300 -7.21 6.21 28.25
N THR A 301 -6.25 6.21 29.16
CA THR A 301 -6.42 6.65 30.55
C THR A 301 -6.05 8.13 30.64
N PRO A 302 -6.91 9.01 31.20
CA PRO A 302 -6.72 10.47 31.19
C PRO A 302 -5.45 11.02 31.88
N ASP A 303 -4.68 10.19 32.59
CA ASP A 303 -3.63 10.63 33.52
C ASP A 303 -2.19 10.25 33.08
N LEU A 304 -1.98 9.87 31.82
CA LEU A 304 -0.63 9.61 31.30
C LEU A 304 0.17 10.91 31.24
N LYS A 305 1.08 11.10 32.19
CA LYS A 305 2.06 12.17 32.16
C LYS A 305 3.14 11.83 31.14
N LEU A 306 3.32 12.72 30.17
CA LEU A 306 4.29 12.56 29.08
C LEU A 306 5.39 13.63 29.22
N ALA A 307 6.64 13.21 29.04
CA ALA A 307 7.80 14.10 29.09
C ALA A 307 8.48 14.15 27.71
N LEU A 308 8.72 15.36 27.21
CA LEU A 308 9.45 15.61 25.97
C LEU A 308 10.85 16.11 26.28
N THR A 309 11.85 15.51 25.63
CA THR A 309 13.25 15.87 25.82
C THR A 309 13.99 15.89 24.48
N VAL A 310 14.79 16.94 24.27
CA VAL A 310 15.79 17.00 23.19
C VAL A 310 16.95 16.10 23.61
N GLU A 311 17.31 15.13 22.78
CA GLU A 311 18.31 14.12 23.12
C GLU A 311 19.52 14.19 22.20
N LYS A 312 20.70 13.98 22.79
CA LYS A 312 21.93 13.70 22.06
C LYS A 312 22.31 12.27 22.35
N VAL A 313 22.31 11.44 21.30
CA VAL A 313 22.53 10.01 21.44
C VAL A 313 24.03 9.70 21.37
N SER A 314 24.52 8.91 22.30
CA SER A 314 25.86 8.30 22.22
C SER A 314 25.74 6.86 21.73
N GLU A 315 26.78 6.36 21.05
CA GLU A 315 26.78 5.03 20.40
C GLU A 315 26.50 3.86 21.36
N ASN A 316 26.64 4.05 22.67
CA ASN A 316 26.49 3.02 23.70
C ASN A 316 25.24 3.18 24.60
N SER A 317 24.18 3.85 24.11
CA SER A 317 22.94 4.07 24.87
C SER A 317 21.84 3.08 24.48
N SER A 318 21.10 2.56 25.46
CA SER A 318 19.87 1.77 25.24
C SER A 318 18.80 2.56 24.46
N THR A 319 18.89 3.89 24.50
CA THR A 319 18.10 4.83 23.67
C THR A 319 18.18 4.49 22.18
N VAL A 320 19.35 4.10 21.65
CA VAL A 320 19.48 3.77 20.22
C VAL A 320 18.58 2.60 19.86
N ASP A 321 18.61 1.53 20.67
CA ASP A 321 17.86 0.31 20.40
C ASP A 321 16.36 0.55 20.52
N GLU A 322 15.91 1.32 21.52
CA GLU A 322 14.51 1.73 21.66
C GLU A 322 14.03 2.58 20.47
N ILE A 323 14.83 3.53 20.00
CA ILE A 323 14.48 4.36 18.83
C ILE A 323 14.45 3.51 17.56
N LEU A 324 15.40 2.58 17.38
CA LEU A 324 15.41 1.69 16.22
C LEU A 324 14.21 0.75 16.23
N GLN A 325 13.82 0.24 17.39
CA GLN A 325 12.58 -0.52 17.53
C GLN A 325 11.37 0.33 17.13
N LEU A 326 11.25 1.55 17.65
CA LEU A 326 10.18 2.47 17.25
C LEU A 326 10.24 2.80 15.76
N TYR A 327 11.42 2.95 15.16
CA TYR A 327 11.60 3.23 13.75
C TYR A 327 11.08 2.09 12.87
N ARG A 328 11.41 0.84 13.21
CA ARG A 328 10.86 -0.36 12.56
C ARG A 328 9.33 -0.38 12.69
N GLU A 329 8.84 -0.15 13.90
CA GLU A 329 7.42 -0.18 14.21
C GLU A 329 6.62 1.03 13.70
N SER A 330 7.24 2.15 13.32
CA SER A 330 6.51 3.41 13.03
C SER A 330 6.06 3.57 11.57
N PRO A 331 4.90 4.23 11.33
CA PRO A 331 4.37 4.52 10.00
C PRO A 331 5.09 5.71 9.35
N ILE A 332 6.40 5.61 9.16
CA ILE A 332 7.17 6.68 8.53
C ILE A 332 6.95 6.61 7.02
N LEU A 333 6.42 7.70 6.46
CA LEU A 333 5.99 7.78 5.06
C LEU A 333 7.15 7.59 4.07
N PHE A 334 8.37 7.88 4.49
CA PHE A 334 9.57 7.70 3.69
C PHE A 334 10.68 7.10 4.57
N LYS A 335 10.72 5.76 4.66
CA LYS A 335 11.77 5.05 5.39
C LYS A 335 13.05 4.99 4.55
N VAL A 336 14.17 5.34 5.17
CA VAL A 336 15.51 5.02 4.68
C VAL A 336 15.96 3.67 5.24
N ASP A 337 17.03 3.13 4.67
CA ASP A 337 17.70 1.96 5.22
C ASP A 337 18.03 2.17 6.72
N GLU A 338 17.83 1.13 7.54
CA GLU A 338 17.99 1.25 8.99
C GLU A 338 19.42 1.61 9.40
N ASP A 339 20.44 1.10 8.69
CA ASP A 339 21.84 1.45 8.98
C ASP A 339 22.10 2.92 8.65
N VAL A 340 21.45 3.45 7.61
CA VAL A 340 21.48 4.88 7.28
C VAL A 340 20.81 5.69 8.38
N PHE A 341 19.60 5.31 8.79
CA PHE A 341 18.88 5.97 9.87
C PHE A 341 19.71 5.99 11.16
N LYS A 342 20.25 4.83 11.56
CA LYS A 342 21.11 4.67 12.73
C LYS A 342 22.32 5.59 12.69
N LYS A 343 23.03 5.67 11.57
CA LYS A 343 24.19 6.57 11.40
C LYS A 343 23.80 8.03 11.62
N THR A 344 22.62 8.44 11.15
CA THR A 344 22.18 9.83 11.28
C THR A 344 21.71 10.21 12.68
N LEU A 345 21.45 9.24 13.59
CA LEU A 345 21.18 9.53 15.00
C LEU A 345 22.40 10.14 15.71
N PHE A 346 23.61 9.84 15.24
CA PHE A 346 24.87 10.32 15.81
C PHE A 346 25.38 11.60 15.16
N ASP A 347 24.64 12.14 14.17
CA ASP A 347 25.04 13.38 13.53
C ASP A 347 24.92 14.55 14.54
N LYS A 348 25.99 15.33 14.68
CA LYS A 348 26.05 16.50 15.55
C LYS A 348 24.97 17.55 15.25
N ASP A 349 24.49 17.60 14.00
CA ASP A 349 23.48 18.55 13.55
C ASP A 349 22.09 17.91 13.50
N SER A 350 21.94 16.66 13.96
CA SER A 350 20.64 16.02 14.09
C SER A 350 19.82 16.69 15.18
N ILE A 351 18.51 16.76 14.93
CA ILE A 351 17.51 17.12 15.92
C ILE A 351 16.79 15.82 16.26
N LEU A 352 16.88 15.40 17.51
CA LEU A 352 16.13 14.29 18.04
C LEU A 352 15.35 14.76 19.26
N ILE A 353 14.03 14.64 19.17
CA ILE A 353 13.11 14.79 20.29
C ILE A 353 12.61 13.40 20.62
N VAL A 354 12.59 13.05 21.90
CA VAL A 354 11.94 11.82 22.36
C VAL A 354 10.81 12.14 23.33
N LEU A 355 9.80 11.29 23.29
CA LEU A 355 8.62 11.29 24.15
C LEU A 355 8.73 10.10 25.10
N ARG A 356 8.69 10.37 26.39
CA ARG A 356 8.78 9.37 27.45
C ARG A 356 7.52 9.34 28.30
N LEU A 357 7.22 8.17 28.83
CA LEU A 357 6.32 8.07 29.97
C LEU A 357 6.99 8.65 31.21
N ASP A 358 6.24 9.44 31.96
CA ASP A 358 6.64 9.89 33.30
C ASP A 358 6.37 8.75 34.32
N SER A 359 7.04 7.62 34.10
CA SER A 359 7.10 6.44 34.96
C SER A 359 8.52 6.26 35.51
N GLU A 360 8.70 5.40 36.52
CA GLU A 360 10.03 5.11 37.10
C GLU A 360 11.04 4.65 36.04
N ASP A 361 10.58 3.93 35.02
CA ASP A 361 11.41 3.38 33.95
C ASP A 361 11.70 4.37 32.80
N ARG A 362 11.02 5.52 32.75
CA ARG A 362 11.19 6.57 31.72
C ARG A 362 11.24 6.05 30.28
N THR A 363 10.44 5.04 29.98
CA THR A 363 10.40 4.34 28.69
C THR A 363 10.15 5.29 27.53
N ILE A 364 10.91 5.16 26.44
CA ILE A 364 10.67 5.92 25.22
C ILE A 364 9.48 5.33 24.49
N ILE A 365 8.46 6.16 24.26
CA ILE A 365 7.23 5.76 23.57
C ILE A 365 7.05 6.48 22.23
N GLY A 366 7.92 7.43 21.91
CA GLY A 366 7.93 8.10 20.62
C GLY A 366 9.14 8.98 20.40
N TYR A 367 9.35 9.43 19.17
CA TYR A 367 10.39 10.35 18.77
C TYR A 367 9.99 11.20 17.57
N ALA A 368 10.66 12.35 17.40
CA ALA A 368 10.70 13.12 16.17
C ALA A 368 12.16 13.37 15.81
N LYS A 369 12.55 13.03 14.58
CA LYS A 369 13.94 13.11 14.14
C LYS A 369 14.07 13.84 12.82
N GLY A 370 15.17 14.58 12.70
CA GLY A 370 15.47 15.38 11.52
C GLY A 370 16.82 16.11 11.63
N GLY A 371 17.02 17.12 10.80
CA GLY A 371 18.26 17.91 10.76
C GLY A 371 18.37 18.76 9.49
N PRO A 372 19.54 19.31 9.14
CA PRO A 372 19.70 20.12 7.92
C PRO A 372 19.25 19.36 6.67
N VAL A 373 18.40 19.97 5.84
CA VAL A 373 17.85 19.33 4.63
C VAL A 373 18.93 18.86 3.66
N GLU A 374 20.09 19.54 3.66
CA GLU A 374 21.25 19.23 2.83
C GLU A 374 21.85 17.84 3.08
N LYS A 375 21.54 17.22 4.23
CA LYS A 375 22.03 15.90 4.60
C LYS A 375 21.11 14.76 4.16
N TYR A 376 19.95 15.08 3.59
CA TYR A 376 18.94 14.08 3.23
C TYR A 376 18.77 13.97 1.72
N LYS A 377 18.63 12.74 1.25
CA LYS A 377 18.23 12.47 -0.13
C LYS A 377 16.71 12.54 -0.22
N LEU A 378 16.20 13.60 -0.83
CA LEU A 378 14.77 13.76 -1.07
C LEU A 378 14.28 12.81 -2.17
N ARG A 379 12.96 12.54 -2.16
CA ARG A 379 12.28 11.79 -3.23
C ARG A 379 12.62 12.40 -4.59
N PRO A 380 12.95 11.58 -5.61
CA PRO A 380 13.24 12.09 -6.95
C PRO A 380 12.10 12.97 -7.48
N GLY A 381 12.46 14.13 -8.05
CA GLY A 381 11.50 15.14 -8.50
C GLY A 381 11.17 16.22 -7.47
N THR A 382 11.58 16.05 -6.21
CA THR A 382 11.55 17.14 -5.21
C THR A 382 12.74 18.06 -5.46
N SER A 383 12.46 19.34 -5.75
CA SER A 383 13.45 20.40 -5.77
C SER A 383 13.06 21.44 -4.73
N ASP A 384 13.75 21.44 -3.59
CA ASP A 384 13.54 22.44 -2.56
C ASP A 384 14.46 23.66 -2.81
N PRO A 385 13.92 24.86 -3.12
CA PRO A 385 14.71 26.07 -3.38
C PRO A 385 15.54 26.58 -2.20
N ASN A 386 15.44 25.98 -1.02
CA ASN A 386 16.25 26.32 0.15
C ASN A 386 17.40 25.35 0.41
N ILE A 387 17.54 24.28 -0.36
CA ILE A 387 18.72 23.42 -0.29
C ILE A 387 19.98 24.25 -0.56
N GLY A 388 20.97 24.13 0.33
CA GLY A 388 22.25 24.83 0.25
C GLY A 388 22.26 26.21 0.90
N LYS A 389 21.12 26.65 1.45
CA LYS A 389 21.01 27.93 2.18
C LYS A 389 21.20 27.78 3.69
N ALA A 390 21.33 26.54 4.20
CA ALA A 390 21.51 26.23 5.62
C ALA A 390 20.44 26.88 6.52
N ASN A 391 19.22 27.00 6.01
CA ASN A 391 18.10 27.68 6.69
C ASN A 391 16.87 26.78 6.86
N THR A 392 16.96 25.51 6.45
CA THR A 392 15.83 24.57 6.43
C THR A 392 16.20 23.26 7.14
N ALA A 393 15.39 22.89 8.14
CA ALA A 393 15.45 21.57 8.74
C ALA A 393 14.46 20.61 8.05
N TYR A 394 14.91 19.41 7.72
CA TYR A 394 14.06 18.31 7.26
C TYR A 394 13.58 17.49 8.46
N LEU A 395 12.27 17.34 8.60
CA LEU A 395 11.63 16.39 9.49
C LEU A 395 11.56 15.03 8.78
N GLU A 396 12.49 14.13 9.12
CA GLU A 396 12.59 12.81 8.50
C GLU A 396 11.47 11.87 8.93
N GLY A 397 11.09 11.92 10.20
CA GLY A 397 10.04 11.05 10.71
C GLY A 397 9.61 11.37 12.13
N ILE A 398 8.35 11.04 12.41
CA ILE A 398 7.80 10.98 13.77
C ILE A 398 7.38 9.53 13.99
N GLY A 399 7.97 8.89 15.00
CA GLY A 399 7.63 7.55 15.42
C GLY A 399 6.92 7.55 16.76
N ILE A 400 5.88 6.74 16.90
CA ILE A 400 5.15 6.56 18.16
C ILE A 400 4.78 5.10 18.25
N HIS A 401 5.00 4.52 19.42
CA HIS A 401 4.56 3.17 19.72
C HIS A 401 3.03 3.07 19.56
N HIS A 402 2.56 2.05 18.85
CA HIS A 402 1.16 1.91 18.42
C HIS A 402 0.13 2.02 19.56
N ALA A 403 0.45 1.50 20.75
CA ALA A 403 -0.40 1.63 21.94
C ALA A 403 -0.77 3.08 22.32
N TYR A 404 0.03 4.06 21.90
CA TYR A 404 -0.16 5.48 22.19
C TYR A 404 -0.67 6.26 20.96
N TRP A 405 -1.09 5.59 19.89
CA TRP A 405 -1.71 6.23 18.74
C TRP A 405 -3.09 6.78 19.13
N GLY A 406 -3.26 8.09 19.04
CA GLY A 406 -4.50 8.79 19.40
C GLY A 406 -4.35 9.77 20.57
N GLU A 407 -3.25 9.68 21.31
CA GLU A 407 -2.85 10.71 22.28
C GLU A 407 -2.18 11.90 21.57
N LYS A 408 -2.09 13.06 22.24
CA LYS A 408 -1.45 14.27 21.70
C LYS A 408 0.04 14.10 21.34
N GLY A 409 0.66 12.97 21.70
CA GLY A 409 2.09 12.71 21.55
C GLY A 409 2.68 13.02 20.17
N GLY A 410 2.00 12.71 19.06
CA GLY A 410 2.50 13.01 17.72
C GLY A 410 2.44 14.50 17.36
N HIS A 411 1.41 15.18 17.86
CA HIS A 411 1.31 16.63 17.74
C HIS A 411 2.38 17.31 18.60
N ASP A 412 2.57 16.86 19.84
CA ASP A 412 3.51 17.45 20.79
C ASP A 412 4.97 17.22 20.35
N LEU A 413 5.29 16.01 19.84
CA LEU A 413 6.58 15.71 19.22
C LEU A 413 6.86 16.63 18.03
N ARG A 414 5.86 16.87 17.17
CA ARG A 414 5.99 17.81 16.06
C ARG A 414 6.27 19.21 16.58
N LEU A 415 5.46 19.73 17.50
CA LEU A 415 5.63 21.07 18.05
C LEU A 415 7.01 21.27 18.69
N ALA A 416 7.48 20.28 19.48
CA ALA A 416 8.80 20.31 20.08
C ALA A 416 9.93 20.29 19.04
N PHE A 417 9.77 19.53 17.95
CA PHE A 417 10.72 19.55 16.85
C PHE A 417 10.79 20.93 16.17
N LEU A 418 9.62 21.55 15.92
CA LEU A 418 9.52 22.88 15.30
C LEU A 418 10.18 23.95 16.19
N ASP A 419 9.91 23.94 17.49
CA ASP A 419 10.52 24.83 18.47
C ASP A 419 12.05 24.66 18.52
N GLN A 420 12.53 23.41 18.57
CA GLN A 420 13.96 23.13 18.58
C GLN A 420 14.65 23.55 17.27
N ALA A 421 14.01 23.36 16.12
CA ALA A 421 14.52 23.85 14.84
C ALA A 421 14.62 25.40 14.83
N GLY A 422 13.62 26.09 15.37
CA GLY A 422 13.66 27.55 15.53
C GLY A 422 14.81 28.01 16.43
N LYS A 423 15.02 27.35 17.58
CA LYS A 423 16.15 27.63 18.48
C LYS A 423 17.52 27.42 17.84
N LEU A 424 17.62 26.51 16.88
CA LEU A 424 18.84 26.27 16.09
C LEU A 424 19.01 27.24 14.91
N GLY A 425 18.09 28.20 14.73
CA GLY A 425 18.20 29.26 13.73
C GLY A 425 17.64 28.89 12.35
N TYR A 426 16.96 27.75 12.21
CA TYR A 426 16.27 27.42 10.97
C TYR A 426 15.07 28.35 10.75
N LYS A 427 14.85 28.76 9.50
CA LYS A 427 13.69 29.57 9.09
C LYS A 427 12.52 28.70 8.62
N PHE A 428 12.83 27.48 8.22
CA PHE A 428 11.87 26.57 7.63
C PHE A 428 12.01 25.16 8.19
N VAL A 429 10.89 24.46 8.29
CA VAL A 429 10.86 23.00 8.46
C VAL A 429 10.15 22.38 7.26
N THR A 430 10.75 21.36 6.67
CA THR A 430 10.22 20.69 5.48
C THR A 430 10.09 19.19 5.70
N GLY A 431 9.21 18.53 4.97
CA GLY A 431 8.94 17.10 5.14
C GLY A 431 7.92 16.57 4.16
N TYR A 432 7.66 15.26 4.21
CA TYR A 432 6.56 14.62 3.47
C TYR A 432 5.37 14.42 4.40
N ALA A 433 4.17 14.73 3.91
CA ALA A 433 2.94 14.45 4.62
C ALA A 433 1.79 14.27 3.62
N HIS A 434 0.73 13.57 4.04
CA HIS A 434 -0.46 13.45 3.21
C HIS A 434 -1.09 14.83 2.94
N ARG A 435 -1.56 15.03 1.72
CA ARG A 435 -2.18 16.27 1.23
C ARG A 435 -3.34 16.72 2.11
N ASP A 436 -4.13 15.80 2.63
CA ASP A 436 -5.24 16.12 3.54
C ASP A 436 -4.74 16.59 4.91
N VAL A 437 -3.65 16.01 5.42
CA VAL A 437 -3.01 16.47 6.66
C VAL A 437 -2.47 17.89 6.48
N ILE A 438 -1.80 18.16 5.36
CA ILE A 438 -1.31 19.50 5.02
C ILE A 438 -2.49 20.48 4.91
N SER A 439 -3.53 20.11 4.17
CA SER A 439 -4.71 20.94 3.94
C SER A 439 -5.46 21.26 5.25
N GLN A 440 -5.60 20.28 6.14
CA GLN A 440 -6.20 20.49 7.46
C GLN A 440 -5.35 21.42 8.34
N ARG A 441 -4.02 21.32 8.28
CA ARG A 441 -3.11 22.19 9.03
C ARG A 441 -3.15 23.64 8.53
N ILE A 442 -3.18 23.83 7.20
CA ILE A 442 -3.39 25.14 6.59
C ILE A 442 -4.72 25.74 7.03
N LYS A 443 -5.81 24.96 7.01
CA LYS A 443 -7.13 25.40 7.52
C LYS A 443 -7.12 25.79 8.99
N LYS A 444 -6.24 25.19 9.80
CA LYS A 444 -6.03 25.53 11.22
C LYS A 444 -5.10 26.73 11.43
N GLY A 445 -4.61 27.36 10.35
CA GLY A 445 -3.81 28.58 10.40
C GLY A 445 -2.29 28.36 10.43
N GLU A 446 -1.79 27.14 10.27
CA GLU A 446 -0.35 26.90 10.13
C GLU A 446 0.16 27.46 8.79
N GLN A 447 1.28 28.20 8.81
CA GLN A 447 1.91 28.75 7.59
C GLN A 447 2.67 27.65 6.85
N ILE A 448 1.98 26.98 5.93
CA ILE A 448 2.52 25.87 5.14
C ILE A 448 2.39 26.17 3.64
N GLU A 449 3.48 25.94 2.92
CA GLU A 449 3.59 25.95 1.47
C GLU A 449 3.73 24.51 0.95
N THR A 450 2.95 24.11 -0.06
CA THR A 450 3.19 22.86 -0.78
C THR A 450 4.26 23.09 -1.84
N VAL A 451 5.45 22.52 -1.65
CA VAL A 451 6.61 22.69 -2.54
C VAL A 451 6.54 21.74 -3.73
N ARG A 452 6.14 20.48 -3.51
CA ARG A 452 5.97 19.49 -4.58
C ARG A 452 4.77 18.59 -4.31
N LYS A 453 3.89 18.49 -5.30
CA LYS A 453 2.79 17.53 -5.31
C LYS A 453 3.23 16.21 -5.92
N TYR A 454 2.78 15.12 -5.31
CA TYR A 454 2.98 13.76 -5.82
C TYR A 454 1.62 13.13 -6.06
N ASP A 455 1.22 13.06 -7.32
CA ASP A 455 0.02 12.36 -7.76
C ASP A 455 0.43 11.03 -8.40
N PRO A 456 -0.33 9.94 -8.18
CA PRO A 456 -1.58 9.86 -7.41
C PRO A 456 -1.36 9.67 -5.89
N ASP A 457 -0.11 9.57 -5.42
CA ASP A 457 0.24 9.25 -4.02
C ASP A 457 -0.37 10.18 -2.96
N ASN A 458 -0.76 11.42 -3.30
CA ASN A 458 -1.16 12.46 -2.34
C ASN A 458 -0.17 12.68 -1.18
N LEU A 459 1.08 12.21 -1.31
CA LEU A 459 2.16 12.34 -0.34
C LEU A 459 3.03 13.54 -0.73
N ASP A 460 2.54 14.73 -0.42
CA ASP A 460 3.15 15.97 -0.87
C ASP A 460 4.36 16.35 -0.01
N TYR A 461 5.35 16.97 -0.65
CA TYR A 461 6.46 17.62 0.04
C TYR A 461 6.07 19.06 0.37
N TYR A 462 6.11 19.40 1.65
CA TYR A 462 5.65 20.69 2.16
C TYR A 462 6.75 21.39 2.95
N ARG A 463 6.65 22.72 3.01
CA ARG A 463 7.48 23.57 3.84
C ARG A 463 6.62 24.37 4.79
N MET A 464 7.03 24.42 6.05
CA MET A 464 6.43 25.25 7.08
C MET A 464 7.39 26.39 7.42
N ILE A 465 6.84 27.59 7.58
CA ILE A 465 7.60 28.78 7.99
C ILE A 465 7.68 28.79 9.52
N LEU A 466 8.89 28.90 10.06
CA LEU A 466 9.12 29.15 11.48
C LEU A 466 9.07 30.68 11.70
N GLY A 467 8.20 31.10 12.63
CA GLY A 467 7.98 32.51 12.97
C GLY A 467 9.10 33.15 13.76
#